data_AF-A0AA39KDN2-F1
#
_entry.id   AF-A0AA39KDN2-F1
#
_cell.length_a   1.000
_cell.length_b   1.000
_cell.length_c   1.000
_cell.angle_alpha   90.00
_cell.angle_beta   90.00
_cell.angle_gamma   90.00
#
_symmetry.space_group_name_H-M   'P 1'
#
loop_
_entity.id
_entity.type
_entity.pdbx_description
1 polymer ?
#
loop_
_entity_poly.entity_id
_entity_poly.type
_entity_poly.pdbx_seq_one_letter_code
_entity_poly.pdbx_strand_id
1 'polypeptide(L)'
;MWGMRDARRLAISELTKLRMSDVDRVVYGKEYAVVDWVISGYRDLANRRIVITTEEISRLTLPTCRKVWQAQVSISNFQLGGTGATTSHVLENIFSSEVNEIYQRGQAFGDEVRSPKPGFVQPNPVKCVCTWSLNYC
;
A
#
# COMPACT_ATOMS: atom_id res chain seq x y z
N MET A 1 14.99 -3.82 -22.56
CA MET A 1 16.06 -2.88 -22.15
C MET A 1 16.90 -3.55 -21.08
N TRP A 2 18.17 -3.84 -21.35
CA TRP A 2 19.10 -4.42 -20.37
C TRP A 2 19.59 -3.33 -19.39
N GLY A 3 19.68 -3.64 -18.10
CA GLY A 3 20.27 -2.79 -17.05
C GLY A 3 19.36 -1.77 -16.35
N MET A 4 18.27 -1.30 -16.98
CA MET A 4 17.35 -0.33 -16.33
C MET A 4 16.59 -0.92 -15.13
N ARG A 5 16.38 -2.23 -15.13
CA ARG A 5 15.72 -2.96 -14.05
C ARG A 5 16.49 -2.85 -12.74
N ASP A 6 17.80 -3.09 -12.78
CA ASP A 6 18.66 -3.03 -11.60
C ASP A 6 18.83 -1.60 -11.09
N ALA A 7 18.99 -0.64 -12.01
CA ALA A 7 19.03 0.78 -11.67
C ALA A 7 17.74 1.23 -10.98
N ARG A 8 16.58 0.83 -11.50
CA ARG A 8 15.27 1.11 -10.90
C ARG A 8 15.14 0.47 -9.51
N ARG A 9 15.50 -0.80 -9.37
CA ARG A 9 15.45 -1.51 -8.07
C ARG A 9 16.34 -0.83 -7.03
N LEU A 10 17.55 -0.43 -7.42
CA LEU A 10 18.47 0.31 -6.56
C LEU A 10 17.87 1.67 -6.16
N ALA A 11 17.35 2.43 -7.13
CA ALA A 11 16.73 3.72 -6.87
C ALA A 11 15.55 3.61 -5.90
N ILE A 12 14.63 2.65 -6.11
CA ILE A 12 13.50 2.41 -5.20
C ILE A 12 14.01 2.03 -3.80
N SER A 13 15.02 1.16 -3.70
CA SER A 13 15.63 0.77 -2.43
C SER A 13 16.18 1.99 -1.67
N GLU A 14 16.94 2.86 -2.33
CA GLU A 14 17.51 4.05 -1.68
C GLU A 14 16.44 5.10 -1.34
N LEU A 15 15.48 5.35 -2.24
CA LEU A 15 14.38 6.29 -1.99
C LEU A 15 13.47 5.82 -0.84
N THR A 16 13.25 4.51 -0.69
CA THR A 16 12.44 3.96 0.41
C THR A 16 13.06 4.23 1.79
N LYS A 17 14.38 4.44 1.87
CA LYS A 17 15.06 4.79 3.12
C LYS A 17 14.79 6.24 3.54
N LEU A 18 14.39 7.10 2.59
CA LEU A 18 14.07 8.50 2.87
C LEU A 18 12.71 8.58 3.56
N ARG A 19 12.60 9.49 4.54
CA ARG A 19 11.35 9.75 5.24
C ARG A 19 10.41 10.57 4.35
N MET A 20 9.57 9.89 3.58
CA MET A 20 8.51 10.48 2.77
C MET A 20 7.22 10.68 3.59
N SER A 21 6.49 11.77 3.33
CA SER A 21 5.14 11.93 3.88
C SER A 21 4.17 10.89 3.32
N ASP A 22 3.01 10.73 3.95
CA ASP A 22 1.95 9.85 3.44
C ASP A 22 1.45 10.28 2.04
N VAL A 23 1.30 11.59 1.81
CA VAL A 23 0.99 12.17 0.50
C VAL A 23 2.09 11.91 -0.52
N ASP A 24 3.36 12.12 -0.17
CA ASP A 24 4.49 11.88 -1.08
C ASP A 24 4.53 10.42 -1.54
N ARG A 25 4.29 9.48 -0.61
CA ARG A 25 4.25 8.05 -0.93
C ARG A 25 3.15 7.71 -1.93
N VAL A 26 1.97 8.33 -1.81
CA VAL A 26 0.89 8.14 -2.79
C VAL A 26 1.25 8.77 -4.14
N VAL A 27 1.74 10.01 -4.15
CA VAL A 27 2.07 10.74 -5.37
C VAL A 27 3.19 10.03 -6.13
N TYR A 28 4.36 9.82 -5.50
CA TYR A 28 5.50 9.18 -6.11
C TYR A 28 5.29 7.68 -6.35
N GLY A 29 4.55 7.00 -5.49
CA GLY A 29 4.19 5.60 -5.70
C GLY A 29 3.32 5.42 -6.94
N LYS A 30 2.39 6.35 -7.21
CA LYS A 30 1.59 6.35 -8.44
C LYS A 30 2.41 6.72 -9.66
N GLU A 31 3.29 7.71 -9.55
CA GLU A 31 4.15 8.19 -10.63
C GLU A 31 5.16 7.12 -11.08
N TYR A 32 5.90 6.55 -10.13
CA TYR A 32 6.95 5.57 -10.39
C TYR A 32 6.46 4.11 -10.32
N ALA A 33 5.15 3.90 -10.23
CA ALA A 33 4.52 2.58 -10.12
C ALA A 33 5.08 1.69 -8.99
N VAL A 34 5.33 2.28 -7.81
CA VAL A 34 5.80 1.55 -6.62
C VAL A 34 4.60 1.29 -5.71
N VAL A 35 4.01 0.10 -5.84
CA VAL A 35 2.77 -0.28 -5.15
C VAL A 35 2.88 -0.21 -3.62
N ASP A 36 4.00 -0.64 -3.05
CA ASP A 36 4.19 -0.66 -1.59
C ASP A 36 4.12 0.75 -0.98
N TRP A 37 4.61 1.77 -1.70
CA TRP A 37 4.49 3.16 -1.28
C TRP A 37 3.03 3.61 -1.30
N VAL A 38 2.28 3.28 -2.35
CA VAL A 38 0.86 3.65 -2.45
C VAL A 38 0.01 2.97 -1.39
N ILE A 39 0.21 1.68 -1.14
CA ILE A 39 -0.53 0.93 -0.10
C ILE A 39 -0.26 1.54 1.27
N SER A 40 1.01 1.79 1.60
CA SER A 40 1.37 2.36 2.91
C SER A 40 0.89 3.81 3.06
N GLY A 41 0.98 4.62 2.00
CA GLY A 41 0.47 6.00 1.98
C GLY A 41 -1.03 6.06 2.18
N TYR A 42 -1.81 5.23 1.47
CA TYR A 42 -3.27 5.17 1.67
C TYR A 42 -3.66 4.65 3.05
N ARG A 43 -2.92 3.67 3.59
CA ARG A 43 -3.16 3.20 4.96
C ARG A 43 -2.99 4.34 5.97
N ASP A 44 -1.94 5.13 5.85
CA ASP A 44 -1.65 6.20 6.80
C ASP A 44 -2.62 7.38 6.63
N LEU A 45 -2.92 7.77 5.39
CA LEU A 45 -3.94 8.80 5.09
C LEU A 45 -5.32 8.42 5.61
N ALA A 46 -5.73 7.16 5.46
CA ALA A 46 -7.06 6.72 5.91
C ALA A 46 -7.16 6.57 7.43
N ASN A 47 -6.05 6.31 8.12
CA ASN A 47 -6.00 6.25 9.58
C ASN A 47 -5.86 7.63 10.24
N ARG A 48 -5.44 8.65 9.48
CA ARG A 48 -5.34 10.03 9.97
C ARG A 48 -6.74 10.55 10.32
N ARG A 49 -6.91 11.05 11.55
CA ARG A 49 -8.16 11.68 12.03
C ARG A 49 -8.34 13.15 11.57
N ILE A 50 -7.45 13.62 10.71
CA ILE A 50 -7.38 15.01 10.26
C ILE A 50 -7.78 15.05 8.79
N VAL A 51 -8.56 16.07 8.43
CA VAL A 51 -9.00 16.33 7.05
C VAL A 51 -7.79 16.66 6.17
N ILE A 52 -7.84 16.21 4.92
CA ILE A 52 -6.84 16.55 3.89
C ILE A 52 -6.86 18.06 3.68
N THR A 53 -5.68 18.69 3.81
CA THR A 53 -5.50 20.13 3.66
C THR A 53 -5.60 20.57 2.19
N THR A 54 -5.86 21.85 1.95
CA THR A 54 -5.94 22.42 0.59
C THR A 54 -4.64 22.20 -0.19
N GLU A 55 -3.49 22.32 0.49
CA GLU A 55 -2.17 22.08 -0.08
C GLU A 55 -2.02 20.62 -0.52
N GLU A 56 -2.46 19.66 0.29
CA GLU A 56 -2.45 18.24 -0.05
C GLU A 56 -3.42 17.93 -1.20
N ILE A 57 -4.59 18.60 -1.27
CA ILE A 57 -5.54 18.48 -2.38
C ILE A 57 -4.95 19.00 -3.70
N SER A 58 -4.03 19.97 -3.68
CA SER A 58 -3.36 20.42 -4.90
C SER A 58 -2.39 19.38 -5.46
N ARG A 59 -1.85 18.51 -4.60
CA ARG A 59 -0.86 17.48 -4.94
C ARG A 59 -1.52 16.13 -5.24
N LEU A 60 -2.55 15.78 -4.49
CA LEU A 60 -3.39 14.62 -4.75
C LEU A 60 -4.43 14.95 -5.81
N THR A 61 -4.85 13.97 -6.60
CA THR A 61 -5.97 14.21 -7.52
C THR A 61 -7.28 14.25 -6.74
N LEU A 62 -8.24 15.10 -7.14
CA LEU A 62 -9.56 15.20 -6.48
C LEU A 62 -10.27 13.83 -6.30
N PRO A 63 -10.25 12.90 -7.29
CA PRO A 63 -10.79 11.56 -7.09
C PRO A 63 -10.09 10.78 -5.96
N THR A 64 -8.78 10.95 -5.81
CA THR A 64 -8.00 10.33 -4.74
C THR A 64 -8.43 10.87 -3.37
N CYS A 65 -8.54 12.20 -3.24
CA CYS A 65 -8.99 12.84 -2.01
C CYS A 65 -10.38 12.34 -1.58
N ARG A 66 -11.31 12.21 -2.54
CA ARG A 66 -12.66 11.69 -2.27
C ARG A 66 -12.62 10.25 -1.75
N LYS A 67 -11.83 9.37 -2.37
CA LYS A 67 -11.67 7.98 -1.92
C LYS A 67 -11.05 7.88 -0.53
N VAL A 68 -10.04 8.70 -0.24
CA VAL A 68 -9.41 8.75 1.09
C VAL A 68 -10.42 9.20 2.14
N TRP A 69 -11.18 10.28 1.88
CA TRP A 69 -12.23 10.72 2.78
C TRP A 69 -13.30 9.64 3.00
N GLN A 70 -13.74 8.97 1.93
CA GLN A 70 -14.67 7.85 2.02
C GLN A 70 -14.12 6.71 2.90
N ALA A 71 -12.83 6.41 2.78
CA ALA A 71 -12.17 5.41 3.64
C ALA A 71 -12.13 5.86 5.10
N GLN A 72 -11.76 7.11 5.39
CA GLN A 72 -11.75 7.68 6.74
C GLN A 72 -13.12 7.57 7.41
N VAL A 73 -14.19 7.98 6.71
CA VAL A 73 -15.57 7.90 7.22
C VAL A 73 -15.96 6.45 7.49
N SER A 74 -15.69 5.55 6.54
CA SER A 74 -16.01 4.13 6.69
C SER A 74 -15.29 3.53 7.91
N ILE A 75 -14.00 3.81 8.07
CA ILE A 75 -13.18 3.34 9.20
C ILE A 75 -13.70 3.90 10.52
N SER A 76 -14.03 5.20 10.56
CA SER A 76 -14.59 5.85 11.75
C SER A 76 -15.91 5.18 12.18
N ASN A 77 -16.79 4.87 11.23
CA ASN A 77 -18.04 4.17 11.51
C ASN A 77 -17.82 2.75 12.05
N PHE A 78 -16.81 2.03 11.56
CA PHE A 78 -16.46 0.69 12.05
C PHE A 78 -15.83 0.71 13.45
N GLN A 79 -15.04 1.72 13.80
CA GLN A 79 -14.39 1.83 15.12
C GLN A 79 -15.41 1.96 16.27
N LEU A 80 -16.61 2.46 16.00
CA LEU A 80 -17.72 2.53 16.97
C LEU A 80 -18.42 1.17 17.20
N GLY A 81 -18.19 0.16 16.34
CA GLY A 81 -18.91 -1.13 16.35
C GLY A 81 -18.13 -2.35 16.84
N GLY A 82 -16.83 -2.23 17.14
CA GLY A 82 -16.01 -3.31 17.72
C GLY A 82 -15.68 -4.49 16.80
N THR A 83 -14.47 -4.50 16.23
CA THR A 83 -13.57 -5.66 15.95
C THR A 83 -12.46 -5.22 14.97
N GLY A 84 -11.20 -5.51 15.30
CA GLY A 84 -9.98 -4.96 14.68
C GLY A 84 -9.60 -5.46 13.27
N ALA A 85 -10.54 -5.99 12.49
CA ALA A 85 -10.29 -6.57 11.17
C ALA A 85 -10.70 -5.68 9.98
N THR A 86 -11.12 -4.43 10.19
CA THR A 86 -11.91 -3.68 9.19
C THR A 86 -11.13 -2.74 8.27
N THR A 87 -10.04 -2.11 8.72
CA THR A 87 -9.34 -1.07 7.94
C THR A 87 -8.77 -1.59 6.63
N SER A 88 -8.04 -2.70 6.65
CA SER A 88 -7.48 -3.30 5.44
C SER A 88 -8.54 -3.73 4.42
N HIS A 89 -9.67 -4.29 4.89
CA HIS A 89 -10.77 -4.66 4.00
C HIS A 89 -11.47 -3.45 3.39
N VAL A 90 -11.66 -2.37 4.16
CA VAL A 90 -12.19 -1.10 3.65
C VAL A 90 -11.27 -0.53 2.56
N LEU A 91 -9.97 -0.51 2.82
CA LEU A 91 -8.99 -0.02 1.85
C LEU A 91 -8.95 -0.89 0.59
N GLU A 92 -9.00 -2.23 0.74
CA GLU A 92 -9.08 -3.15 -0.39
C GLU A 92 -10.32 -2.87 -1.25
N ASN A 93 -11.48 -2.71 -0.62
CA ASN A 93 -12.73 -2.43 -1.33
C ASN A 93 -12.69 -1.09 -2.09
N ILE A 94 -12.00 -0.07 -1.57
CA ILE A 94 -11.97 1.28 -2.16
C ILE A 94 -10.85 1.43 -3.20
N PHE A 95 -9.70 0.82 -2.98
CA PHE A 95 -8.46 1.10 -3.72
C PHE A 95 -7.91 -0.08 -4.53
N SER A 96 -8.48 -1.28 -4.44
CA SER A 96 -7.96 -2.48 -5.15
C SER A 96 -7.79 -2.29 -6.65
N SER A 97 -8.71 -1.60 -7.33
CA SER A 97 -8.61 -1.37 -8.78
C SER A 97 -7.38 -0.52 -9.13
N GLU A 98 -7.18 0.59 -8.41
CA GLU A 98 -6.06 1.50 -8.61
C GLU A 98 -4.73 0.83 -8.24
N VAL A 99 -4.69 0.12 -7.12
CA VAL A 99 -3.50 -0.66 -6.71
C VAL A 99 -3.17 -1.71 -7.75
N ASN A 100 -4.17 -2.37 -8.34
CA ASN A 100 -3.96 -3.33 -9.42
C ASN A 100 -3.38 -2.65 -10.68
N GLU A 101 -3.90 -1.49 -11.09
CA GLU A 101 -3.37 -0.76 -12.25
C GLU A 101 -1.90 -0.34 -12.04
N ILE A 102 -1.56 0.14 -10.85
CA ILE A 102 -0.19 0.50 -10.48
C ILE A 102 0.70 -0.75 -10.50
N TYR A 103 0.21 -1.88 -9.99
CA TYR A 103 0.92 -3.15 -10.01
C TYR A 103 1.21 -3.65 -11.43
N GLN A 104 0.25 -3.54 -12.35
CA GLN A 104 0.47 -3.88 -13.76
C GLN A 104 1.50 -2.94 -14.41
N ARG A 105 1.47 -1.64 -14.09
CA ARG A 105 2.50 -0.70 -14.56
C ARG A 105 3.89 -1.01 -14.03
N GLY A 106 4.02 -1.42 -12.76
CA GLY A 106 5.29 -1.85 -12.18
C GLY A 106 5.88 -3.05 -12.93
N GLN A 107 5.05 -4.05 -13.24
CA GLN A 107 5.46 -5.20 -14.07
C GLN A 107 5.92 -4.78 -15.47
N ALA A 108 5.26 -3.80 -16.09
CA ALA A 108 5.68 -3.25 -17.38
C ALA A 108 7.08 -2.58 -17.32
N PHE A 109 7.48 -2.06 -16.16
CA PHE A 109 8.85 -1.56 -15.92
C PHE A 109 9.87 -2.68 -15.65
N GLY A 110 9.44 -3.95 -15.64
CA GLY A 110 10.29 -5.09 -15.34
C GLY A 110 10.44 -5.36 -13.85
N ASP A 111 9.56 -4.82 -13.00
CA ASP A 111 9.49 -5.30 -11.62
C ASP A 111 9.05 -6.77 -11.65
N GLU A 112 9.71 -7.62 -10.85
CA GLU A 112 9.39 -9.06 -10.80
C GLU A 112 7.94 -9.24 -10.35
N VAL A 113 7.25 -10.28 -10.86
CA VAL A 113 5.92 -10.65 -10.38
C VAL A 113 6.07 -11.14 -8.94
N ARG A 114 5.86 -10.22 -7.99
CA ARG A 114 5.90 -10.55 -6.56
C ARG A 114 4.73 -11.47 -6.24
N SER A 115 5.05 -12.65 -5.70
CA SER A 115 4.07 -13.56 -5.12
C SER A 115 4.22 -13.53 -3.59
N PRO A 116 3.18 -13.19 -2.82
CA PRO A 116 1.83 -12.82 -3.26
C PRO A 116 1.74 -11.39 -3.83
N LYS A 117 0.75 -11.17 -4.70
CA LYS A 117 0.40 -9.84 -5.21
C LYS A 117 0.18 -8.88 -4.03
N PRO A 118 0.77 -7.66 -4.06
CA PRO A 118 0.54 -6.69 -2.99
C PRO A 118 -0.93 -6.29 -2.91
N GLY A 119 -1.44 -6.21 -1.68
CA GLY A 119 -2.79 -5.79 -1.36
C GLY A 119 -2.83 -5.24 0.06
N PHE A 120 -3.96 -4.65 0.45
CA PHE A 120 -4.16 -4.14 1.80
C PHE A 120 -4.34 -5.27 2.81
N VAL A 121 -4.92 -6.38 2.35
CA VAL A 121 -5.03 -7.64 3.09
C VAL A 121 -3.77 -8.47 2.80
N GLN A 122 -2.90 -8.60 3.80
CA GLN A 122 -1.80 -9.56 3.74
C GLN A 122 -2.40 -10.96 3.89
N PRO A 123 -2.09 -11.94 3.02
CA PRO A 123 -2.45 -13.32 3.28
C PRO A 123 -1.78 -13.73 4.60
N ASN A 124 -2.54 -14.42 5.46
CA ASN A 124 -2.00 -14.95 6.71
C ASN A 124 -0.67 -15.65 6.41
N PRO A 125 0.41 -15.36 7.14
CA PRO A 125 1.63 -16.14 6.98
C PRO A 125 1.22 -17.58 7.25
N VAL A 126 1.30 -18.42 6.21
CA VAL A 126 1.22 -19.87 6.38
C VAL A 126 2.26 -20.14 7.44
N LYS A 127 1.84 -20.51 8.65
CA LYS A 127 2.78 -20.91 9.69
C LYS A 127 3.56 -22.04 9.04
N CYS A 128 4.83 -21.82 8.69
CA CYS A 128 5.74 -22.91 8.50
C CYS A 128 5.73 -23.65 9.83
N VAL A 129 4.94 -24.71 9.90
CA VAL A 129 4.99 -25.66 11.00
C VAL A 129 6.35 -26.30 10.85
N CYS A 130 7.36 -25.73 11.50
CA CYS A 130 8.58 -26.44 11.79
C CYS A 130 8.17 -27.57 12.74
N THR A 131 7.77 -28.72 12.19
CA THR A 131 7.80 -29.99 12.91
C THR A 131 9.26 -30.27 13.20
N TRP A 132 9.78 -29.67 14.27
CA TRP A 132 10.96 -30.18 14.93
C TRP A 132 10.58 -31.56 15.45
N SER A 133 11.16 -32.59 14.82
CA SER A 133 11.21 -33.93 15.39
C SER A 133 11.90 -33.84 16.74
N LEU A 134 11.10 -33.73 17.80
CA LEU A 134 11.50 -34.14 19.13
C LEU A 134 11.39 -35.66 19.17
N ASN A 135 12.52 -36.33 19.02
CA ASN A 135 12.76 -37.62 19.66
C ASN A 135 14.22 -37.63 20.14
N TYR A 136 14.38 -37.26 21.41
CA TYR A 136 15.49 -37.69 22.25
C TYR A 136 14.99 -38.89 23.06
N CYS A 137 15.58 -40.07 22.83
CA CYS A 137 16.02 -41.09 23.78
C CYS A 137 16.76 -42.17 22.99
#